data_AF-U2ESN6-F1
#
_entry.id   AF-U2ESN6-F1
#
_cell.length_a   1.000
_cell.length_b   1.000
_cell.length_c   1.000
_cell.angle_alpha   90.00
_cell.angle_beta   90.00
_cell.angle_gamma   90.00
#
_symmetry.space_group_name_H-M   'P 1'
#
loop_
_entity.id
_entity.type
_entity.pdbx_description
1 polymer ?
#
loop_
_entity_poly.entity_id
_entity_poly.type
_entity_poly.pdbx_seq_one_letter_code
_entity_poly.pdbx_strand_id
1 'polypeptide(L)' 'MVSRSFAVDALHRLEANIQPANERSIGLVTSLGFRLEGYSPRYLKIDGEWRDHERYAITSEEWSSDGSAPRQHRESGSRC' A
#
# COMPACT_ATOMS: atom_id res chain seq x y z
N MET A 1 6.15 -13.32 -0.28
CA MET A 1 5.54 -12.91 -1.57
C MET A 1 6.03 -11.55 -2.00
N VAL A 2 5.82 -10.48 -1.21
CA VAL A 2 6.36 -9.12 -1.50
C VAL A 2 7.87 -9.13 -1.81
N SER A 3 8.66 -9.87 -1.02
CA SER A 3 10.10 -10.01 -1.22
C SER A 3 10.50 -10.60 -2.58
N ARG A 4 9.77 -11.62 -3.06
CA ARG A 4 10.01 -12.24 -4.36
C ARG A 4 9.68 -11.27 -5.49
N SER A 5 8.59 -10.51 -5.35
CA SER A 5 8.15 -9.54 -6.36
C SER A 5 9.22 -8.47 -6.62
N PHE A 6 9.88 -7.99 -5.58
CA PHE A 6 11.00 -7.05 -5.71
C PHE A 6 12.31 -7.73 -6.14
N ALA A 7 12.68 -8.84 -5.49
CA ALA A 7 14.01 -9.44 -5.67
C ALA A 7 14.14 -10.35 -6.90
N VAL A 8 13.05 -11.00 -7.33
CA VAL A 8 13.06 -12.01 -8.41
C VAL A 8 12.33 -11.50 -9.64
N ASP A 9 11.12 -10.97 -9.46
CA ASP A 9 10.31 -10.49 -10.58
C ASP A 9 10.74 -9.06 -11.03
N ALA A 10 11.67 -8.43 -10.29
CA ALA A 10 12.22 -7.09 -10.55
C ALA A 10 11.15 -6.00 -10.74
N LEU A 11 10.01 -6.14 -10.07
CA LEU A 11 8.98 -5.10 -10.07
C LEU A 11 9.48 -3.89 -9.30
N HIS A 12 9.23 -2.69 -9.82
CA HIS A 12 9.56 -1.46 -9.12
C HIS A 12 8.54 -1.12 -8.02
N ARG A 13 7.27 -1.50 -8.21
CA ARG A 13 6.17 -1.05 -7.38
C ARG A 13 5.09 -2.12 -7.24
N LEU A 14 4.51 -2.18 -6.04
CA LEU A 14 3.34 -2.99 -5.73
C LEU A 14 2.22 -2.12 -5.20
N GLU A 15 1.00 -2.44 -5.62
CA GLU A 15 -0.22 -1.76 -5.17
C GLU A 15 -1.20 -2.76 -4.56
N ALA A 16 -1.95 -2.30 -3.56
CA ALA A 16 -3.01 -3.04 -2.93
C ALA A 16 -4.25 -2.15 -2.77
N ASN A 17 -5.34 -2.52 -3.43
CA ASN A 17 -6.62 -1.85 -3.32
C ASN A 17 -7.49 -2.61 -2.32
N ILE A 18 -7.86 -1.98 -1.21
CA ILE A 18 -8.49 -2.65 -0.07
C ILE A 18 -9.77 -1.90 0.31
N GLN A 19 -10.87 -2.63 0.57
CA GLN A 19 -12.07 -2.01 1.09
C GLN A 19 -11.80 -1.40 2.48
N PRO A 20 -12.24 -0.17 2.78
CA PRO A 20 -11.94 0.51 4.04
C PRO A 20 -12.34 -0.27 5.30
N ALA A 21 -13.39 -1.10 5.21
CA ALA A 21 -13.86 -1.94 6.31
C ALA A 21 -12.99 -3.18 6.57
N ASN A 22 -12.01 -3.50 5.71
CA ASN A 22 -11.16 -4.66 5.86
C ASN A 22 -9.90 -4.33 6.68
N GLU A 23 -10.10 -4.12 7.98
CA GLU A 23 -9.05 -3.75 8.93
C GLU A 23 -7.88 -4.75 8.97
N ARG A 24 -8.15 -6.04 8.75
CA ARG A 24 -7.10 -7.08 8.74
C ARG A 24 -6.12 -6.87 7.59
N SER A 25 -6.62 -6.66 6.38
CA SER A 25 -5.77 -6.41 5.21
C SER A 25 -5.06 -5.06 5.31
N ILE A 26 -5.73 -4.03 5.83
CA ILE A 26 -5.13 -2.71 6.10
C ILE A 26 -3.96 -2.85 7.09
N GLY A 27 -4.16 -3.58 8.19
CA GLY A 27 -3.11 -3.84 9.17
C GLY A 27 -1.92 -4.60 8.57
N LEU A 28 -2.18 -5.60 7.72
CA LEU A 28 -1.14 -6.33 7.01
C LEU A 28 -0.30 -5.41 6.11
N VAL A 29 -0.92 -4.65 5.20
CA VAL A 29 -0.16 -3.80 4.26
C VAL A 29 0.58 -2.68 4.98
N THR A 30 -0.01 -2.14 6.05
CA THR A 30 0.64 -1.15 6.92
C THR A 30 1.88 -1.74 7.61
N SER A 31 1.78 -2.98 8.14
CA SER A 31 2.92 -3.66 8.77
C SER A 31 4.06 -3.98 7.77
N LEU A 32 3.72 -4.14 6.49
CA LEU A 32 4.66 -4.37 5.40
C LEU A 32 5.26 -3.06 4.83
N GLY A 33 4.85 -1.90 5.36
CA GLY A 33 5.39 -0.60 4.96
C GLY A 33 4.70 0.05 3.76
N PHE A 34 3.53 -0.43 3.34
CA PHE A 34 2.77 0.25 2.30
C PHE A 34 2.21 1.57 2.84
N ARG A 35 2.24 2.62 2.01
CA ARG A 35 1.63 3.92 2.31
C ARG A 35 0.25 4.02 1.68
N LEU A 36 -0.67 4.69 2.36
CA LEU A 36 -1.96 5.07 1.78
C LEU A 36 -1.75 6.23 0.80
N GLU A 37 -2.11 6.04 -0.46
CA GLU A 37 -1.97 7.07 -1.50
C GLU A 37 -3.31 7.67 -1.92
N GLY A 38 -4.43 7.03 -1.59
CA GLY A 38 -5.73 7.67 -1.76
C GLY A 38 -6.92 6.73 -1.68
N TYR A 39 -8.05 7.26 -2.14
CA TYR A 39 -9.36 6.63 -2.08
C TYR A 39 -9.99 6.60 -3.46
N SER A 40 -10.68 5.51 -3.78
CA SER A 40 -11.41 5.33 -5.03
C SER A 40 -12.86 4.95 -4.70
N PRO A 41 -13.81 5.90 -4.78
CA PRO A 41 -15.21 5.61 -4.56
C PRO A 41 -15.75 4.74 -5.70
N ARG A 42 -16.59 3.75 -5.36
CA ARG A 42 -17.26 2.84 -6.29
C ARG A 42 -16.28 2.18 -7.28
N TYR A 43 -15.17 1.66 -6.76
CA TYR A 43 -14.06 1.16 -7.56
C TYR A 43 -14.35 -0.22 -8.17
N LEU A 44 -14.81 -1.18 -7.37
CA LEU A 44 -15.10 -2.55 -7.83
C LEU A 44 -16.53 -2.94 -7.48
N LYS A 45 -17.18 -3.68 -8.38
CA LYS A 45 -18.50 -4.27 -8.12
C LYS A 45 -18.32 -5.64 -7.45
N ILE A 46 -18.68 -5.72 -6.18
CA ILE A 46 -18.54 -6.92 -5.35
C ILE A 46 -19.90 -7.21 -4.72
N ASP A 47 -20.37 -8.45 -4.89
CA ASP A 47 -21.70 -8.89 -4.43
C ASP A 47 -22.83 -7.98 -4.92
N GLY A 48 -22.76 -7.57 -6.19
CA GLY A 48 -23.78 -6.72 -6.82
C GLY A 48 -23.66 -5.24 -6.51
N GLU A 49 -22.85 -4.85 -5.52
CA GLU A 49 -22.71 -3.47 -5.06
C GLU A 49 -21.36 -2.87 -5.43
N TRP A 50 -21.35 -1.58 -5.78
CA TRP A 50 -20.10 -0.87 -5.98
C TRP A 50 -19.46 -0.56 -4.62
N ARG A 51 -18.24 -1.04 -4.43
CA ARG A 51 -17.49 -0.90 -3.18
C ARG A 51 -16.34 0.07 -3.35
N ASP A 52 -16.17 0.88 -2.32
CA ASP A 52 -15.08 1.83 -2.22
C ASP A 52 -13.79 1.11 -1.83
N HIS A 53 -12.66 1.65 -2.27
CA HIS A 53 -11.34 1.09 -1.98
C HIS A 53 -10.33 2.18 -1.63
N GLU A 54 -9.54 1.91 -0.61
CA GLU A 54 -8.29 2.61 -0.32
C GLU A 54 -7.17 2.00 -1.17
N ARG A 55 -6.28 2.85 -1.68
CA ARG A 55 -5.17 2.47 -2.54
C ARG A 55 -3.87 2.62 -1.79
N TYR A 56 -3.20 1.50 -1.57
CA TYR A 56 -1.93 1.42 -0.89
C TYR A 56 -0.82 1.06 -1.86
N ALA A 57 0.39 1.59 -1.63
CA ALA A 57 1.53 1.27 -2.46
C ALA A 57 2.85 1.19 -1.68
N ILE A 58 3.81 0.44 -2.24
CA ILE A 58 5.21 0.42 -1.82
C ILE A 58 6.10 0.24 -3.05
N THR A 59 7.24 0.93 -3.09
CA THR A 59 8.26 0.76 -4.13
C THR A 59 9.44 -0.07 -3.65
N SER A 60 10.28 -0.51 -4.58
CA SER A 60 11.49 -1.28 -4.28
C SER A 60 12.48 -0.54 -3.37
N GLU A 61 12.53 0.78 -3.46
CA GLU A 61 13.40 1.63 -2.63
C GLU A 61 12.90 1.75 -1.19
N GLU A 62 11.58 1.73 -1.00
CA GLU A 62 10.96 1.78 0.32
C GLU A 62 10.98 0.39 0.99
N TRP A 63 11.02 -0.68 0.20
CA TRP A 63 11.04 -2.04 0.70
C TRP A 63 12.42 -2.41 1.26
N SER A 64 12.53 -2.47 2.58
CA SER A 64 13.72 -2.99 3.26
C SER A 64 13.64 -4.51 3.39
N SER A 65 14.61 -5.24 2.83
CA SER A 65 14.67 -6.71 2.92
C SER A 65 14.82 -7.23 4.35
N ASP A 66 15.24 -6.38 5.30
CA ASP A 66 15.47 -6.72 6.71
C ASP A 66 14.22 -6.61 7.60
N GLY A 67 13.04 -6.31 7.05
CA GLY A 67 11.81 -6.23 7.84
C GLY A 67 11.72 -5.02 8.79
N SER A 68 12.69 -4.11 8.76
CA SER A 68 12.56 -2.80 9.37
C SER A 68 11.60 -1.96 8.53
N ALA A 69 10.44 -1.59 9.09
CA ALA A 69 9.50 -0.70 8.43
C ALA A 69 10.24 0.55 7.91
N PRO A 70 9.94 1.01 6.68
CA PRO A 70 10.59 2.20 6.12
C PRO A 70 10.38 3.38 7.08
N ARG A 71 11.47 4.07 7.42
CA ARG A 71 11.38 5.33 8.16
C ARG A 71 10.61 6.29 7.28
N GLN A 72 9.41 6.66 7.70
CA GLN A 72 8.65 7.70 7.04
C GLN A 72 9.51 8.97 7.05
N HIS A 73 10.00 9.38 5.88
CA HIS A 73 10.48 10.73 5.67
C HIS A 73 9.26 11.62 5.84
N ARG A 74 9.08 12.17 7.05
CA ARG A 74 8.21 13.33 7.26
C ARG A 74 8.81 14.45 6.42
N GLU A 75 8.26 14.69 5.24
CA GLU A 75 8.36 16.00 4.63
C GLU A 75 7.64 16.97 5.57
N SER A 76 8.43 17.62 6.43
CA SER A 76 7.99 18.83 7.11
C SER A 76 7.64 19.82 6.02
N GLY A 77 6.34 19.97 5.77
CA GLY A 77 5.80 20.95 4.83
C GLY A 77 6.42 22.31 5.08
N SER A 78 7.32 22.72 4.19
CA SER A 78 7.74 24.10 4.07
C SER A 78 6.55 24.85 3.49
N ARG A 79 5.92 25.65 4.35
CA ARG A 79 5.00 26.71 3.95
C ARG A 79 5.65 27.55 2.86
N CYS A 80 4.94 27.73 1.76
CA CYS A 80 4.87 28.96 0.97
C CYS A 80 3.42 29.14 0.54
#